data_AF-A0A1V4USZ1-F1
#
_entry.id   AF-A0A1V4USZ1-F1
#
_cell.length_a   1.000
_cell.length_b   1.000
_cell.length_c   1.000
_cell.angle_alpha   90.00
_cell.angle_beta   90.00
_cell.angle_gamma   90.00
#
_symmetry.space_group_name_H-M   'P 1'
#
loop_
_entity.id
_entity.type
_entity.pdbx_description
1 polymer ?
#
loop_
_entity_poly.entity_id
_entity_poly.type
_entity_poly.pdbx_seq_one_letter_code
_entity_poly.pdbx_strand_id
1 'polypeptide(L)'
;MMGLSMEELLADQGAVNERYGKSHGQLLETVDGLCKKFIDMYLQGDGAQPDEVLGLSTAGYESQLEAIREKVLDLQARMEASLEIESLLNGMDGGYVEAGPSGLITRGRDDVLPTGRNFYSLDPYRVPTKTAWKVGQKLGKAVIAKHQNEEGRYPENIAFFWMCNDIMWADGEDMSQMLFLLGTEPVWQSNGRLKGFRVLPLEELGRPRIDLTIRVSGITRDNFPNCIDTIDEAVQAVAALDEPLEMNFVRKHTLANLESGTAKDWREATLRIFASKPGTYQSGTNLAVYASAWKDEKDLSDIFVYWNGYAYGKGVAGKESHQHFVNTLKSVDVTYNKVVSDEYDLFGCCCYFGTHGGMTAAARHISGRDVKAYYGDTREPEHVEVRDLADEVRRVVRTKLLNPKWIEGMKQHGYKGAGDISKRVGRVYGWEATTQEVDDWIFDDIARTFIMDEENREFFQENNPWAMEEIGRRLLEAEQRGLWKADPEVLDALKSLYLEIEGWMEERMGDVEGEFQGGAIDVINADEVKSWKEKMAKVIGA
;
A
#
# COMPACT_ATOMS: atom_id res chain seq x y z
N MET A 1 33.61 9.94 -0.02
CA MET A 1 34.76 9.33 0.70
C MET A 1 35.24 8.01 0.09
N MET A 2 34.39 6.99 -0.10
CA MET A 2 34.82 5.72 -0.71
C MET A 2 35.01 5.78 -2.24
N GLY A 3 34.53 6.83 -2.91
CA GLY A 3 34.54 6.90 -4.38
C GLY A 3 33.60 5.88 -5.02
N LEU A 4 32.49 5.60 -4.35
CA LEU A 4 31.39 4.76 -4.81
C LEU A 4 30.20 5.67 -5.15
N SER A 5 29.43 5.31 -6.18
CA SER A 5 28.16 5.95 -6.50
C SER A 5 27.01 5.16 -5.90
N MET A 6 26.14 5.82 -5.12
CA MET A 6 24.96 5.16 -4.53
C MET A 6 24.01 4.61 -5.61
N GLU A 7 23.86 5.36 -6.71
CA GLU A 7 23.04 4.97 -7.87
C GLU A 7 23.56 3.67 -8.49
N GLU A 8 24.88 3.54 -8.69
CA GLU A 8 25.49 2.33 -9.24
C GLU A 8 25.33 1.13 -8.29
N LEU A 9 25.49 1.35 -6.99
CA LEU A 9 25.35 0.27 -6.00
C LEU A 9 23.91 -0.24 -5.88
N LEU A 10 22.92 0.66 -5.98
CA LEU A 10 21.50 0.30 -5.90
C LEU A 10 20.99 -0.37 -7.18
N ALA A 11 21.51 0.03 -8.35
CA ALA A 11 21.05 -0.48 -9.64
C ALA A 11 21.35 -1.98 -9.84
N ASP A 12 22.47 -2.48 -9.30
CA ASP A 12 22.80 -3.91 -9.31
C ASP A 12 23.54 -4.29 -8.04
N GLN A 13 22.81 -4.76 -7.03
CA GLN A 13 23.39 -5.15 -5.74
C GLN A 13 24.21 -6.46 -5.81
N GLY A 14 24.04 -7.26 -6.87
CA GLY A 14 24.76 -8.52 -7.09
C GLY A 14 26.13 -8.33 -7.73
N ALA A 15 26.31 -7.26 -8.50
CA ALA A 15 27.57 -6.93 -9.14
C ALA A 15 28.73 -6.78 -8.13
N VAL A 16 29.93 -7.19 -8.52
CA VAL A 16 31.13 -7.11 -7.69
C VAL A 16 31.94 -5.88 -8.08
N ASN A 17 32.23 -5.04 -7.10
CA ASN A 17 33.11 -3.89 -7.31
C ASN A 17 34.58 -4.34 -7.29
N GLU A 18 35.28 -4.17 -8.42
CA GLU A 18 36.66 -4.63 -8.58
C GLU A 18 37.64 -4.01 -7.57
N ARG A 19 37.42 -2.76 -7.15
CA ARG A 19 38.30 -2.07 -6.21
C ARG A 19 38.23 -2.65 -4.80
N TYR A 20 37.05 -3.10 -4.39
CA TYR A 20 36.81 -3.57 -3.02
C TYR A 20 36.68 -5.09 -2.91
N GLY A 21 36.55 -5.81 -4.04
CA GLY A 21 36.36 -7.27 -4.06
C GLY A 21 35.09 -7.73 -3.35
N LYS A 22 34.10 -6.84 -3.24
CA LYS A 22 32.82 -7.05 -2.54
C LYS A 22 31.66 -6.83 -3.51
N SER A 23 30.54 -7.50 -3.28
CA SER A 23 29.32 -7.15 -4.00
C SER A 23 28.86 -5.73 -3.65
N HIS A 24 28.11 -5.11 -4.54
CA HIS A 24 27.49 -3.82 -4.30
C HIS A 24 26.60 -3.84 -3.05
N GLY A 25 25.85 -4.92 -2.82
CA GLY A 25 25.09 -5.12 -1.59
C GLY A 25 25.94 -5.13 -0.32
N GLN A 26 27.09 -5.83 -0.33
CA GLN A 26 28.03 -5.82 0.79
C GLN A 26 28.66 -4.44 1.02
N LEU A 27 28.84 -3.65 -0.05
CA LEU A 27 29.31 -2.28 0.05
C LEU A 27 28.26 -1.36 0.63
N LEU A 28 26.99 -1.50 0.24
CA LEU A 28 25.86 -0.77 0.84
C LEU A 28 25.78 -1.03 2.34
N GLU A 29 25.87 -2.29 2.78
CA GLU A 29 25.91 -2.66 4.20
C GLU A 29 27.12 -2.04 4.92
N THR A 30 28.29 -2.04 4.27
CA THR A 30 29.50 -1.41 4.83
C THR A 30 29.28 0.10 5.01
N VAL A 31 28.70 0.77 4.02
CA VAL A 31 28.42 2.22 4.06
C VAL A 31 27.40 2.54 5.15
N ASP A 32 26.31 1.77 5.26
CA ASP A 32 25.29 1.93 6.30
C ASP A 32 25.91 1.78 7.71
N GLY A 33 26.73 0.74 7.92
CA GLY A 33 27.43 0.54 9.18
C GLY A 33 28.39 1.68 9.55
N LEU A 34 29.09 2.26 8.57
CA LEU A 34 29.93 3.45 8.77
C LEU A 34 29.09 4.69 9.11
N CYS A 35 27.95 4.88 8.45
CA CYS A 35 27.04 6.00 8.72
C CYS A 35 26.49 5.92 10.15
N LYS A 36 26.10 4.73 10.61
CA LYS A 36 25.62 4.53 12.00
C LYS A 36 26.69 4.86 13.04
N LYS A 37 27.91 4.34 12.87
CA LYS A 37 29.05 4.68 13.75
C LYS A 37 29.34 6.18 13.78
N PHE A 38 29.25 6.82 12.62
CA PHE A 38 29.46 8.26 12.50
C PHE A 38 28.38 9.08 13.22
N ILE A 39 27.12 8.67 13.13
CA ILE A 39 26.02 9.27 13.89
C ILE A 39 26.22 9.04 15.39
N ASP A 40 26.50 7.81 15.82
CA ASP A 40 26.71 7.46 17.23
C ASP A 40 27.83 8.28 17.88
N MET A 41 28.93 8.49 17.15
CA MET A 41 30.05 9.35 17.59
C MET A 41 29.56 10.75 17.98
N TYR A 42 28.73 11.39 17.15
CA TYR A 42 28.22 12.74 17.44
C TYR A 42 27.21 12.76 18.59
N LEU A 43 26.38 11.73 18.70
CA LEU A 43 25.41 11.60 19.80
C LEU A 43 26.10 11.40 21.16
N GLN A 44 27.23 10.70 21.20
CA GLN A 44 27.99 10.47 22.43
C GLN A 44 28.81 11.69 22.87
N GLY A 45 29.19 12.57 21.92
CA GLY A 45 29.90 13.81 22.23
C GLY A 45 31.30 13.59 22.82
N ASP A 46 31.93 12.45 22.53
CA ASP A 46 33.21 12.01 23.11
C ASP A 46 34.46 12.70 22.52
N GLY A 47 34.28 13.53 21.49
CA GLY A 47 35.36 14.27 20.83
C GLY A 47 36.20 13.45 19.85
N ALA A 48 35.78 12.21 19.54
CA ALA A 48 36.44 11.38 18.54
C ALA A 48 36.43 12.05 17.16
N GLN A 49 37.49 11.81 16.39
CA GLN A 49 37.64 12.41 15.07
C GLN A 49 36.95 11.54 13.99
N PRO A 50 36.23 12.15 13.03
CA PRO A 50 35.55 11.43 11.94
C PRO A 50 36.43 10.45 11.16
N ASP A 51 37.69 10.78 10.92
CA ASP A 51 38.65 9.96 10.19
C ASP A 51 39.02 8.68 10.95
N GLU A 52 39.16 8.75 12.28
CA GLU A 52 39.40 7.61 13.15
C GLU A 52 38.20 6.64 13.17
N VAL A 53 36.99 7.19 13.28
CA VAL A 53 35.75 6.38 13.35
C VAL A 53 35.41 5.74 12.00
N LEU A 54 35.58 6.48 10.91
CA LEU A 54 35.27 5.99 9.57
C LEU A 54 36.39 5.10 8.99
N GLY A 55 37.62 5.24 9.47
CA GLY A 55 38.80 4.62 8.86
C GLY A 55 39.07 5.12 7.43
N LEU A 56 38.60 6.33 7.11
CA LEU A 56 38.67 6.97 5.80
C LEU A 56 39.18 8.39 5.94
N SER A 57 39.97 8.86 4.97
CA SER A 57 40.36 10.28 4.93
C SER A 57 39.14 11.15 4.72
N THR A 58 38.94 12.10 5.62
CA THR A 58 37.87 13.11 5.59
C THR A 58 38.31 14.42 4.96
N ALA A 59 39.57 14.49 4.51
CA ALA A 59 40.13 15.67 3.86
C ALA A 59 39.29 16.09 2.64
N GLY A 60 38.85 17.34 2.62
CA GLY A 60 37.98 17.91 1.58
C GLY A 60 36.48 17.66 1.77
N TYR A 61 36.06 17.03 2.87
CA TYR A 61 34.65 16.83 3.25
C TYR A 61 34.28 17.52 4.56
N GLU A 62 35.14 18.37 5.12
CA GLU A 62 35.00 18.96 6.46
C GLU A 62 33.68 19.73 6.60
N SER A 63 33.31 20.52 5.58
CA SER A 63 32.07 21.30 5.59
C SER A 63 30.82 20.42 5.56
N GLN A 64 30.85 19.30 4.84
CA GLN A 64 29.74 18.36 4.74
C GLN A 64 29.57 17.57 6.03
N LEU A 65 30.68 17.17 6.65
CA LEU A 65 30.68 16.47 7.93
C LEU A 65 30.14 17.37 9.04
N GLU A 66 30.53 18.64 9.08
CA GLU A 66 29.97 19.59 10.06
C GLU A 66 28.47 19.84 9.82
N ALA A 67 28.03 19.96 8.56
CA ALA A 67 26.60 20.09 8.26
C ALA A 67 25.79 18.84 8.70
N ILE A 68 26.35 17.64 8.55
CA ILE A 68 25.72 16.40 9.04
C ILE A 68 25.71 16.40 10.58
N ARG A 69 26.79 16.81 11.23
CA ARG A 69 26.87 16.93 12.69
C ARG A 69 25.78 17.85 13.23
N GLU A 70 25.68 19.06 12.69
CA GLU A 70 24.65 20.04 13.08
C GLU A 70 23.25 19.43 12.90
N LYS A 71 23.02 18.73 11.79
CA LYS A 71 21.74 18.08 11.50
C LYS A 71 21.41 16.97 12.50
N VAL A 72 22.36 16.11 12.85
CA VAL A 72 22.17 15.02 13.83
C VAL A 72 21.78 15.59 15.19
N LEU A 73 22.52 16.59 15.67
CA LEU A 73 22.28 17.21 16.97
C LEU A 73 20.95 17.99 17.02
N ASP A 74 20.60 18.69 15.93
CA ASP A 74 19.31 19.36 15.79
C ASP A 74 18.13 18.35 15.79
N LEU A 75 18.26 17.23 15.07
CA LEU A 75 17.26 16.17 15.08
C LEU A 75 17.09 15.55 16.47
N GLN A 76 18.19 15.22 17.14
CA GLN A 76 18.17 14.71 18.51
C GLN A 76 17.41 15.68 19.44
N ALA A 77 17.80 16.95 19.43
CA ALA A 77 17.18 17.97 20.28
C ALA A 77 15.67 18.11 20.00
N ARG A 78 15.25 18.07 18.74
CA ARG A 78 13.82 18.13 18.37
C ARG A 78 13.04 16.86 18.68
N MET A 79 13.69 15.69 18.71
CA MET A 79 13.06 14.44 19.19
C MET A 79 12.89 14.47 20.71
N GLU A 80 13.90 14.92 21.45
CA GLU A 80 13.86 15.05 22.91
C GLU A 80 12.87 16.13 23.38
N ALA A 81 12.62 17.15 22.57
CA ALA A 81 11.65 18.21 22.83
C ALA A 81 10.18 17.80 22.58
N SER A 82 9.87 16.50 22.46
CA SER A 82 8.50 16.01 22.33
C SER A 82 7.64 16.43 23.53
N LEU A 83 6.42 16.92 23.26
CA LEU A 83 5.46 17.38 24.27
C LEU A 83 4.16 16.58 24.20
N GLU A 84 4.20 15.30 23.85
CA GLU A 84 2.99 14.50 23.59
C GLU A 84 2.01 14.47 24.78
N ILE A 85 2.50 14.17 25.98
CA ILE A 85 1.65 14.08 27.19
C ILE A 85 1.24 15.48 27.65
N GLU A 86 2.16 16.43 27.67
CA GLU A 86 1.93 17.82 28.08
C GLU A 86 0.88 18.49 27.19
N SER A 87 0.95 18.26 25.88
CA SER A 87 0.02 18.82 24.91
C SER A 87 -1.36 18.18 25.02
N LEU A 88 -1.44 16.88 25.33
CA LEU A 88 -2.69 16.22 25.67
C LEU A 88 -3.34 16.86 26.90
N LEU A 89 -2.58 17.05 27.99
CA LEU A 89 -3.09 17.67 29.23
C LEU A 89 -3.54 19.11 28.99
N ASN A 90 -2.74 19.91 28.29
CA ASN A 90 -3.10 21.28 27.92
C ASN A 90 -4.39 21.33 27.06
N GLY A 91 -4.55 20.38 26.12
CA GLY A 91 -5.77 20.27 25.32
C GLY A 91 -7.00 19.91 26.16
N MET A 92 -6.85 19.03 27.16
CA MET A 92 -7.93 18.69 28.10
C MET A 92 -8.34 19.87 28.98
N ASP A 93 -7.42 20.77 29.30
CA ASP A 93 -7.68 22.03 30.01
C ASP A 93 -8.28 23.12 29.12
N GLY A 94 -8.57 22.82 27.84
CA GLY A 94 -9.08 23.78 26.86
C GLY A 94 -8.03 24.77 26.34
N GLY A 95 -6.75 24.46 26.56
CA GLY A 95 -5.62 25.23 26.06
C GLY A 95 -5.39 25.07 24.56
N TYR A 96 -4.67 26.02 23.97
CA TYR A 96 -4.27 25.95 22.57
C TYR A 96 -3.10 24.99 22.39
N VAL A 97 -3.25 23.99 21.53
CA VAL A 97 -2.18 23.08 21.10
C VAL A 97 -1.59 23.60 19.79
N GLU A 98 -0.27 23.84 19.78
CA GLU A 98 0.43 24.40 18.62
C GLU A 98 0.27 23.51 17.39
N ALA A 99 0.01 24.15 16.24
CA ALA A 99 -0.12 23.44 14.97
C ALA A 99 1.24 23.12 14.35
N GLY A 100 1.34 22.01 13.63
CA GLY A 100 2.57 21.61 12.95
C GLY A 100 2.30 20.83 11.66
N PRO A 101 3.26 20.70 10.75
CA PRO A 101 3.09 19.85 9.59
C PRO A 101 3.09 18.36 9.97
N SER A 102 2.40 17.53 9.18
CA SER A 102 2.55 16.07 9.18
C SER A 102 3.42 15.59 8.01
N GLY A 103 3.97 14.38 8.11
CA GLY A 103 4.79 13.76 7.06
C GLY A 103 5.61 12.59 7.58
N LEU A 104 6.43 12.00 6.71
CA LEU A 104 7.34 10.91 7.06
C LEU A 104 8.76 11.46 7.22
N ILE A 105 9.38 11.23 8.38
CA ILE A 105 10.75 11.69 8.65
C ILE A 105 11.71 11.04 7.65
N THR A 106 11.49 9.75 7.32
CA THR A 106 12.27 9.01 6.30
C THR A 106 12.14 9.58 4.89
N ARG A 107 11.18 10.47 4.64
CA ARG A 107 11.00 11.18 3.37
C ARG A 107 11.51 12.62 3.42
N GLY A 108 12.42 12.92 4.36
CA GLY A 108 13.02 14.25 4.51
C GLY A 108 12.08 15.30 5.11
N ARG A 109 10.94 14.88 5.67
CA ARG A 109 10.01 15.76 6.40
C ARG A 109 10.34 15.79 7.87
N ASP A 110 11.54 16.22 8.20
CA ASP A 110 11.95 16.36 9.59
C ASP A 110 11.37 17.62 10.26
N ASP A 111 10.73 18.51 9.48
CA ASP A 111 9.91 19.63 9.95
C ASP A 111 8.70 19.20 10.81
N VAL A 112 8.38 17.90 10.82
CA VAL A 112 7.35 17.29 11.66
C VAL A 112 7.75 17.16 13.13
N LEU A 113 9.03 17.33 13.46
CA LEU A 113 9.53 17.36 14.84
C LEU A 113 9.52 18.79 15.42
N PRO A 114 9.23 18.97 16.72
CA PRO A 114 8.86 17.95 17.72
C PRO A 114 7.42 17.42 17.56
N THR A 115 7.15 16.25 18.14
CA THR A 115 5.78 15.71 18.27
C THR A 115 5.04 16.33 19.47
N GLY A 116 3.74 16.04 19.62
CA GLY A 116 2.84 16.74 20.54
C GLY A 116 2.12 17.95 19.92
N ARG A 117 2.18 18.11 18.60
CA ARG A 117 1.51 19.21 17.88
C ARG A 117 0.19 18.78 17.26
N ASN A 118 -0.73 19.73 17.11
CA ASN A 118 -1.98 19.54 16.37
C ASN A 118 -1.68 19.60 14.86
N PHE A 119 -1.33 18.45 14.28
CA PHE A 119 -0.79 18.44 12.93
C PHE A 119 -1.83 18.81 11.86
N TYR A 120 -1.36 19.45 10.79
CA TYR A 120 -2.11 19.65 9.54
C TYR A 120 -1.42 18.89 8.40
N SER A 121 -2.17 18.61 7.34
CA SER A 121 -1.65 17.93 6.16
C SER A 121 -0.88 18.89 5.24
N LEU A 122 -1.54 19.42 4.21
CA LEU A 122 -0.93 20.27 3.19
C LEU A 122 -1.98 21.10 2.45
N ASP A 123 -1.53 22.06 1.63
CA ASP A 123 -2.38 22.76 0.66
C ASP A 123 -2.66 21.84 -0.54
N PRO A 124 -3.91 21.36 -0.72
CA PRO A 124 -4.23 20.40 -1.77
C PRO A 124 -4.06 20.97 -3.18
N TYR A 125 -4.01 22.30 -3.33
CA TYR A 125 -3.78 22.94 -4.63
C TYR A 125 -2.30 22.96 -5.05
N ARG A 126 -1.38 22.48 -4.22
CA ARG A 126 0.05 22.36 -4.57
C ARG A 126 0.44 20.96 -5.05
N VAL A 127 -0.53 20.05 -5.11
CA VAL A 127 -0.36 18.65 -5.50
C VAL A 127 -0.78 18.46 -6.96
N PRO A 128 0.01 17.75 -7.79
CA PRO A 128 1.30 17.18 -7.45
C PRO A 128 2.41 18.24 -7.43
N THR A 129 3.46 18.01 -6.64
CA THR A 129 4.65 18.86 -6.67
C THR A 129 5.52 18.58 -7.91
N LYS A 130 6.44 19.49 -8.25
CA LYS A 130 7.41 19.28 -9.34
C LYS A 130 8.36 18.10 -9.08
N THR A 131 8.64 17.79 -7.81
CA THR A 131 9.47 16.64 -7.44
C THR A 131 8.68 15.35 -7.58
N ALA A 132 7.43 15.32 -7.08
CA ALA A 132 6.52 14.19 -7.27
C ALA A 132 6.27 13.91 -8.76
N TRP A 133 6.23 14.95 -9.62
CA TRP A 133 6.16 14.78 -11.07
C TRP A 133 7.29 13.93 -11.63
N LYS A 134 8.54 14.20 -11.24
CA LYS A 134 9.70 13.42 -11.71
C LYS A 134 9.61 11.95 -11.28
N VAL A 135 9.20 11.71 -10.04
CA VAL A 135 9.02 10.35 -9.50
C VAL A 135 7.89 9.62 -10.24
N GLY A 136 6.73 10.29 -10.45
CA GLY A 136 5.62 9.75 -11.22
C GLY A 136 5.98 9.43 -12.68
N GLN A 137 6.84 10.23 -13.32
CA GLN A 137 7.40 9.91 -14.63
C GLN A 137 8.25 8.65 -14.60
N LYS A 138 9.11 8.47 -13.59
CA LYS A 138 9.94 7.27 -13.45
C LYS A 138 9.06 6.03 -13.19
N LEU A 139 8.06 6.12 -12.30
CA LEU A 139 7.10 5.04 -12.02
C LEU A 139 6.28 4.66 -13.26
N GLY A 140 5.80 5.67 -14.00
CA GLY A 140 5.03 5.46 -15.23
C GLY A 140 5.85 4.76 -16.32
N LYS A 141 7.15 5.08 -16.44
CA LYS A 141 8.06 4.35 -17.33
C LYS A 141 8.31 2.92 -16.85
N ALA A 142 8.55 2.74 -15.56
CA ALA A 142 8.84 1.44 -14.96
C ALA A 142 7.67 0.45 -15.11
N VAL A 143 6.43 0.89 -14.84
CA VAL A 143 5.25 0.02 -14.97
C VAL A 143 4.98 -0.39 -16.42
N ILE A 144 5.18 0.54 -17.38
CA ILE A 144 5.06 0.24 -18.81
C ILE A 144 6.15 -0.76 -19.23
N ALA A 145 7.40 -0.50 -18.85
CA ALA A 145 8.52 -1.35 -19.23
C ALA A 145 8.37 -2.78 -18.67
N LYS A 146 7.97 -2.93 -17.40
CA LYS A 146 7.70 -4.23 -16.79
C LYS A 146 6.62 -4.99 -17.56
N HIS A 147 5.47 -4.36 -17.81
CA HIS A 147 4.38 -4.99 -18.57
C HIS A 147 4.81 -5.37 -19.99
N GLN A 148 5.56 -4.51 -20.68
CA GLN A 148 6.05 -4.83 -22.03
C GLN A 148 7.05 -6.00 -22.03
N ASN A 149 7.90 -6.09 -21.01
CA ASN A 149 8.87 -7.17 -20.89
C ASN A 149 8.19 -8.52 -20.61
N GLU A 150 7.11 -8.53 -19.84
CA GLU A 150 6.39 -9.76 -19.46
C GLU A 150 5.33 -10.17 -20.48
N GLU A 151 4.54 -9.22 -20.99
CA GLU A 151 3.35 -9.47 -21.81
C GLU A 151 3.55 -9.09 -23.29
N GLY A 152 4.70 -8.52 -23.66
CA GLY A 152 5.04 -8.17 -25.04
C GLY A 152 4.23 -7.02 -25.65
N ARG A 153 3.42 -6.32 -24.84
CA ARG A 153 2.52 -5.23 -25.29
C ARG A 153 2.38 -4.14 -24.23
N TYR A 154 1.89 -2.97 -24.64
CA TYR A 154 1.46 -1.95 -23.67
C TYR A 154 0.23 -2.43 -22.89
N PRO A 155 0.11 -2.09 -21.59
CA PRO A 155 -1.15 -2.28 -20.88
C PRO A 155 -2.17 -1.29 -21.45
N GLU A 156 -3.39 -1.73 -21.75
CA GLU A 156 -4.44 -0.84 -22.25
C GLU A 156 -5.07 -0.02 -21.12
N ASN A 157 -5.22 -0.64 -19.94
CA ASN A 157 -5.79 -0.01 -18.75
C ASN A 157 -5.07 -0.48 -17.47
N ILE A 158 -4.68 0.48 -16.64
CA ILE A 158 -4.10 0.23 -15.31
C ILE A 158 -5.09 0.68 -14.24
N ALA A 159 -5.45 -0.24 -13.35
CA ALA A 159 -6.33 0.03 -12.23
C ALA A 159 -5.55 0.45 -10.97
N PHE A 160 -5.73 1.69 -10.53
CA PHE A 160 -5.04 2.27 -9.37
C PHE A 160 -5.90 2.21 -8.12
N PHE A 161 -5.33 1.75 -7.00
CA PHE A 161 -5.86 2.09 -5.68
C PHE A 161 -5.25 3.41 -5.19
N TRP A 162 -5.97 4.52 -5.36
CA TRP A 162 -5.45 5.85 -5.04
C TRP A 162 -5.85 6.30 -3.63
N MET A 163 -4.87 6.33 -2.74
CA MET A 163 -5.04 6.61 -1.31
C MET A 163 -4.55 8.01 -0.93
N CYS A 164 -5.04 8.51 0.20
CA CYS A 164 -4.66 9.85 0.69
C CYS A 164 -3.19 9.95 1.09
N ASN A 165 -2.52 8.83 1.37
CA ASN A 165 -1.09 8.76 1.66
C ASN A 165 -0.23 9.15 0.45
N ASP A 166 -0.67 8.89 -0.78
CA ASP A 166 0.03 9.38 -1.97
C ASP A 166 0.14 10.92 -1.94
N ILE A 167 -0.96 11.57 -1.57
CA ILE A 167 -1.03 13.02 -1.48
C ILE A 167 -0.27 13.52 -0.25
N MET A 168 -0.57 12.98 0.93
CA MET A 168 -0.06 13.49 2.21
C MET A 168 1.40 13.12 2.50
N TRP A 169 1.88 11.97 2.04
CA TRP A 169 3.23 11.47 2.34
C TRP A 169 4.19 11.55 1.15
N ALA A 170 3.67 11.54 -0.08
CA ALA A 170 4.44 11.52 -1.31
C ALA A 170 4.17 12.72 -2.25
N ASP A 171 3.43 13.73 -1.78
CA ASP A 171 3.20 14.97 -2.53
C ASP A 171 2.55 14.77 -3.93
N GLY A 172 1.84 13.65 -4.15
CA GLY A 172 1.13 13.32 -5.39
C GLY A 172 1.95 12.56 -6.44
N GLU A 173 2.68 11.53 -6.04
CA GLU A 173 3.46 10.68 -6.96
C GLU A 173 2.57 9.81 -7.85
N ASP A 174 1.50 9.18 -7.32
CA ASP A 174 0.52 8.44 -8.12
C ASP A 174 -0.29 9.39 -8.99
N MET A 175 -0.66 10.57 -8.46
CA MET A 175 -1.29 11.62 -9.26
C MET A 175 -0.43 11.97 -10.49
N SER A 176 0.88 12.11 -10.27
CA SER A 176 1.85 12.36 -11.33
C SER A 176 1.99 11.18 -12.29
N GLN A 177 2.02 9.96 -11.78
CA GLN A 177 2.09 8.74 -12.58
C GLN A 177 0.85 8.61 -13.48
N MET A 178 -0.34 8.85 -12.95
CA MET A 178 -1.60 8.84 -13.71
C MET A 178 -1.60 9.91 -14.82
N LEU A 179 -1.23 11.16 -14.50
CA LEU A 179 -1.09 12.22 -15.51
C LEU A 179 -0.09 11.83 -16.60
N PHE A 180 1.05 11.27 -16.20
CA PHE A 180 2.06 10.78 -17.13
C PHE A 180 1.45 9.71 -18.04
N LEU A 181 0.82 8.66 -17.50
CA LEU A 181 0.22 7.55 -18.26
C LEU A 181 -0.81 8.03 -19.30
N LEU A 182 -1.64 9.01 -18.95
CA LEU A 182 -2.59 9.68 -19.85
C LEU A 182 -1.90 10.50 -20.98
N GLY A 183 -0.61 10.78 -20.84
CA GLY A 183 0.15 11.64 -21.76
C GLY A 183 -0.16 13.12 -21.53
N THR A 184 -0.29 13.51 -20.27
CA THR A 184 -0.50 14.89 -19.83
C THR A 184 0.62 15.33 -18.88
N GLU A 185 0.94 16.61 -18.89
CA GLU A 185 1.98 17.21 -18.05
C GLU A 185 1.35 18.27 -17.14
N PRO A 186 1.53 18.19 -15.81
CA PRO A 186 1.04 19.22 -14.89
C PRO A 186 1.69 20.58 -15.16
N VAL A 187 0.90 21.65 -15.06
CA VAL A 187 1.34 23.03 -15.24
C VAL A 187 1.14 23.79 -13.94
N TRP A 188 2.20 24.43 -13.44
CA TRP A 188 2.16 25.18 -12.19
C TRP A 188 2.16 26.69 -12.42
N GLN A 189 1.54 27.42 -11.48
CA GLN A 189 1.70 28.86 -11.34
C GLN A 189 3.07 29.21 -10.73
N SER A 190 3.46 30.48 -10.78
CA SER A 190 4.71 30.98 -10.18
C SER A 190 4.78 30.75 -8.66
N ASN A 191 3.64 30.69 -7.97
CA ASN A 191 3.54 30.40 -6.53
C ASN A 191 3.59 28.89 -6.21
N GLY A 192 3.74 28.02 -7.22
CA GLY A 192 3.82 26.57 -7.05
C GLY A 192 2.47 25.85 -6.93
N ARG A 193 1.33 26.54 -7.01
CA ARG A 193 0.00 25.90 -7.11
C ARG A 193 -0.19 25.30 -8.50
N LEU A 194 -0.88 24.17 -8.57
CA LEU A 194 -1.29 23.55 -9.82
C LEU A 194 -2.29 24.47 -10.54
N LYS A 195 -1.97 24.81 -11.78
CA LYS A 195 -2.84 25.57 -12.70
C LYS A 195 -3.77 24.65 -13.50
N GLY A 196 -3.31 23.43 -13.79
CA GLY A 196 -3.97 22.45 -14.64
C GLY A 196 -2.92 21.54 -15.28
N PHE A 197 -3.15 21.12 -16.52
CA PHE A 197 -2.24 20.27 -17.28
C PHE A 197 -2.17 20.69 -18.75
N ARG A 198 -1.11 20.25 -19.44
CA ARG A 198 -0.92 20.31 -20.89
C ARG A 198 -1.03 18.90 -21.45
N VAL A 199 -1.84 18.71 -22.48
CA VAL A 199 -1.86 17.44 -23.24
C VAL A 199 -0.63 17.39 -24.15
N LEU A 200 0.16 16.33 -24.05
CA LEU A 200 1.33 16.12 -24.91
C LEU A 200 0.88 15.56 -26.27
N PRO A 201 1.33 16.07 -27.42
CA PRO A 201 1.11 15.44 -28.72
C PRO A 201 1.71 14.01 -28.77
N LEU A 202 1.15 13.11 -29.58
CA LEU A 202 1.64 11.73 -29.67
C LEU A 202 3.09 11.64 -30.13
N GLU A 203 3.55 12.59 -30.95
CA GLU A 203 4.93 12.68 -31.41
C GLU A 203 5.91 12.98 -30.26
N GLU A 204 5.48 13.78 -29.28
CA GLU A 204 6.24 14.07 -28.06
C GLU A 204 6.14 12.90 -27.06
N LEU A 205 4.97 12.25 -26.99
CA LEU A 205 4.69 11.17 -26.06
C LEU A 205 5.43 9.87 -26.41
N GLY A 206 5.56 9.55 -27.70
CA GLY A 206 6.30 8.39 -28.21
C GLY A 206 5.71 7.01 -27.87
N ARG A 207 4.47 6.95 -27.38
CA ARG A 207 3.74 5.71 -27.00
C ARG A 207 2.22 5.94 -26.99
N PRO A 208 1.40 4.87 -26.90
CA PRO A 208 -0.02 5.02 -26.64
C PRO A 208 -0.32 5.71 -25.30
N ARG A 209 -1.47 6.40 -25.23
CA ARG A 209 -2.06 6.86 -23.97
C ARG A 209 -2.73 5.67 -23.28
N ILE A 210 -2.34 5.44 -22.04
CA ILE A 210 -2.81 4.33 -21.23
C ILE A 210 -4.08 4.74 -20.50
N ASP A 211 -5.14 3.94 -20.56
CA ASP A 211 -6.38 4.20 -19.82
C ASP A 211 -6.19 3.88 -18.33
N LEU A 212 -7.06 4.44 -17.49
CA LEU A 212 -6.95 4.32 -16.05
C LEU A 212 -8.28 3.91 -15.44
N THR A 213 -8.25 3.02 -14.45
CA THR A 213 -9.41 2.74 -13.58
C THR A 213 -9.03 3.07 -12.16
N ILE A 214 -9.62 4.10 -11.57
CA ILE A 214 -9.10 4.65 -10.32
C ILE A 214 -10.09 4.40 -9.21
N ARG A 215 -9.70 3.58 -8.24
CA ARG A 215 -10.45 3.39 -7.00
C ARG A 215 -9.89 4.35 -5.93
N VAL A 216 -10.60 5.44 -5.63
CA VAL A 216 -10.13 6.49 -4.68
C VAL A 216 -10.59 6.26 -3.25
N SER A 217 -9.69 6.20 -2.27
CA SER A 217 -10.10 6.01 -0.87
C SER A 217 -11.14 7.06 -0.43
N GLY A 218 -12.05 6.70 0.50
CA GLY A 218 -13.05 7.66 1.00
C GLY A 218 -12.41 8.90 1.61
N ILE A 219 -11.24 8.76 2.25
CA ILE A 219 -10.47 9.88 2.79
C ILE A 219 -9.96 10.78 1.65
N THR A 220 -9.49 10.22 0.54
CA THR A 220 -9.09 10.98 -0.66
C THR A 220 -10.27 11.76 -1.24
N ARG A 221 -11.43 11.10 -1.39
CA ARG A 221 -12.69 11.72 -1.85
C ARG A 221 -13.06 12.95 -1.02
N ASP A 222 -12.98 12.83 0.30
CA ASP A 222 -13.49 13.86 1.21
C ASP A 222 -12.51 15.05 1.37
N ASN A 223 -11.19 14.77 1.36
CA ASN A 223 -10.19 15.78 1.67
C ASN A 223 -9.49 16.38 0.44
N PHE A 224 -9.49 15.68 -0.70
CA PHE A 224 -8.76 16.09 -1.90
C PHE A 224 -9.61 16.06 -3.18
N PRO A 225 -10.84 16.62 -3.19
CA PRO A 225 -11.71 16.59 -4.36
C PRO A 225 -11.10 17.32 -5.57
N ASN A 226 -10.28 18.35 -5.36
CA ASN A 226 -9.60 19.07 -6.44
C ASN A 226 -8.59 18.19 -7.19
N CYS A 227 -7.93 17.24 -6.51
CA CYS A 227 -7.02 16.29 -7.15
C CYS A 227 -7.82 15.31 -8.03
N ILE A 228 -8.96 14.83 -7.53
CA ILE A 228 -9.90 13.98 -8.27
C ILE A 228 -10.42 14.70 -9.52
N ASP A 229 -10.87 15.95 -9.36
CA ASP A 229 -11.38 16.77 -10.47
C ASP A 229 -10.30 16.97 -11.55
N THR A 230 -9.05 17.21 -11.16
CA THR A 230 -7.95 17.40 -12.11
C THR A 230 -7.68 16.15 -12.94
N ILE A 231 -7.69 14.97 -12.33
CA ILE A 231 -7.49 13.70 -13.07
C ILE A 231 -8.69 13.42 -13.99
N ASP A 232 -9.92 13.64 -13.52
CA ASP A 232 -11.12 13.47 -14.34
C ASP A 232 -11.14 14.45 -15.53
N GLU A 233 -10.71 15.70 -15.34
CA GLU A 233 -10.51 16.66 -16.45
C GLU A 233 -9.46 16.16 -17.47
N ALA A 234 -8.34 15.58 -17.00
CA ALA A 234 -7.31 15.04 -17.88
C ALA A 234 -7.83 13.84 -18.69
N VAL A 235 -8.58 12.93 -18.06
CA VAL A 235 -9.25 11.81 -18.73
C VAL A 235 -10.22 12.33 -19.80
N GLN A 236 -11.09 13.29 -19.46
CA GLN A 236 -12.05 13.86 -20.41
C GLN A 236 -11.35 14.54 -21.60
N ALA A 237 -10.29 15.31 -21.34
CA ALA A 237 -9.52 15.99 -22.39
C ALA A 237 -8.87 14.98 -23.34
N VAL A 238 -8.26 13.92 -22.79
CA VAL A 238 -7.59 12.88 -23.57
C VAL A 238 -8.58 12.01 -24.36
N ALA A 239 -9.72 11.65 -23.78
CA ALA A 239 -10.75 10.88 -24.46
C ALA A 239 -11.30 11.59 -25.71
N ALA A 240 -11.36 12.92 -25.67
CA ALA A 240 -11.94 13.76 -26.73
C ALA A 240 -11.01 13.98 -27.93
N LEU A 241 -9.72 13.67 -27.82
CA LEU A 241 -8.75 13.86 -28.89
C LEU A 241 -9.09 12.98 -30.09
N ASP A 242 -8.91 13.51 -31.31
CA ASP A 242 -9.08 12.73 -32.54
C ASP A 242 -7.81 11.96 -32.88
N GLU A 243 -7.52 10.93 -32.09
CA GLU A 243 -6.34 10.08 -32.22
C GLU A 243 -6.73 8.63 -32.59
N PRO A 244 -5.85 7.87 -33.26
CA PRO A 244 -6.07 6.46 -33.53
C PRO A 244 -6.29 5.65 -32.24
N LEU A 245 -7.23 4.70 -32.26
CA LEU A 245 -7.61 3.93 -31.06
C LEU A 245 -6.46 3.08 -30.48
N GLU A 246 -5.55 2.61 -31.34
CA GLU A 246 -4.34 1.87 -30.91
C GLU A 246 -3.29 2.76 -30.22
N MET A 247 -3.44 4.09 -30.32
CA MET A 247 -2.56 5.07 -29.69
C MET A 247 -3.25 5.82 -28.54
N ASN A 248 -4.55 5.61 -28.34
CA ASN A 248 -5.32 6.26 -27.28
C ASN A 248 -6.37 5.30 -26.71
N PHE A 249 -5.96 4.52 -25.71
CA PHE A 249 -6.81 3.53 -25.08
C PHE A 249 -7.95 4.16 -24.27
N VAL A 250 -7.76 5.38 -23.75
CA VAL A 250 -8.82 6.16 -23.09
C VAL A 250 -9.97 6.41 -24.06
N ARG A 251 -9.67 6.87 -25.28
CA ARG A 251 -10.66 7.07 -26.35
C ARG A 251 -11.27 5.75 -26.79
N LYS A 252 -10.44 4.71 -27.04
CA LYS A 252 -10.89 3.36 -27.43
C LYS A 252 -11.98 2.83 -26.49
N HIS A 253 -11.71 2.84 -25.17
CA HIS A 253 -12.68 2.35 -24.19
C HIS A 253 -13.87 3.29 -24.00
N THR A 254 -13.68 4.60 -24.12
CA THR A 254 -14.80 5.56 -24.07
C THR A 254 -15.80 5.31 -25.19
N LEU A 255 -15.33 5.13 -26.43
CA LEU A 255 -16.21 4.81 -27.56
C LEU A 255 -16.86 3.43 -27.41
N ALA A 256 -16.12 2.42 -26.97
CA ALA A 256 -16.69 1.09 -26.71
C ALA A 256 -17.81 1.11 -25.66
N ASN A 257 -17.67 1.93 -24.61
CA ASN A 257 -18.71 2.12 -23.58
C ASN A 257 -19.97 2.81 -24.11
N LEU A 258 -19.83 3.71 -25.09
CA LEU A 258 -20.96 4.35 -25.77
C LEU A 258 -21.66 3.39 -26.73
N GLU A 259 -20.88 2.67 -27.55
CA GLU A 259 -21.40 1.73 -28.54
C GLU A 259 -22.12 0.54 -27.91
N SER A 260 -21.62 0.04 -26.77
CA SER A 260 -22.27 -1.04 -26.02
C SER A 260 -23.50 -0.60 -25.23
N GLY A 261 -23.76 0.71 -25.12
CA GLY A 261 -24.88 1.28 -24.36
C GLY A 261 -24.71 1.20 -22.84
N THR A 262 -23.53 0.85 -22.33
CA THR A 262 -23.26 0.87 -20.88
C THR A 262 -23.13 2.27 -20.32
N ALA A 263 -22.74 3.22 -21.16
CA ALA A 263 -22.80 4.65 -20.86
C ALA A 263 -23.89 5.32 -21.70
N LYS A 264 -24.73 6.14 -21.07
CA LYS A 264 -25.84 6.84 -21.75
C LYS A 264 -25.37 8.04 -22.57
N ASP A 265 -24.26 8.64 -22.16
CA ASP A 265 -23.70 9.83 -22.79
C ASP A 265 -22.17 9.86 -22.64
N TRP A 266 -21.55 10.84 -23.29
CA TRP A 266 -20.10 11.03 -23.26
C TRP A 266 -19.55 11.22 -21.84
N ARG A 267 -20.30 11.88 -20.96
CA ARG A 267 -19.84 12.14 -19.59
C ARG A 267 -19.80 10.85 -18.78
N GLU A 268 -20.81 9.99 -18.91
CA GLU A 268 -20.80 8.66 -18.31
C GLU A 268 -19.68 7.79 -18.88
N ALA A 269 -19.46 7.82 -20.20
CA ALA A 269 -18.47 6.99 -20.87
C ALA A 269 -17.01 7.30 -20.47
N THR A 270 -16.78 8.52 -19.99
CA THR A 270 -15.46 9.01 -19.52
C THR A 270 -15.25 8.86 -18.02
N LEU A 271 -16.23 8.33 -17.26
CA LEU A 271 -16.02 8.07 -15.83
C LEU A 271 -14.98 6.96 -15.66
N ARG A 272 -13.90 7.30 -14.93
CA ARG A 272 -12.81 6.37 -14.56
C ARG A 272 -12.53 6.33 -13.07
N ILE A 273 -13.08 7.27 -12.30
CA ILE A 273 -12.84 7.39 -10.86
C ILE A 273 -14.04 6.86 -10.09
N PHE A 274 -13.81 5.88 -9.23
CA PHE A 274 -14.83 5.18 -8.47
C PHE A 274 -14.49 5.18 -6.97
N ALA A 275 -15.52 5.25 -6.13
CA ALA A 275 -15.37 5.12 -4.70
C ALA A 275 -16.53 4.44 -3.98
N SER A 276 -16.41 4.37 -2.65
CA SER A 276 -17.51 3.99 -1.78
C SER A 276 -18.67 4.97 -1.95
N LYS A 277 -19.89 4.53 -1.64
CA LYS A 277 -21.07 5.40 -1.56
C LYS A 277 -20.76 6.70 -0.77
N PRO A 278 -21.33 7.86 -1.14
CA PRO A 278 -21.18 9.07 -0.34
C PRO A 278 -21.52 8.85 1.13
N GLY A 279 -20.66 9.33 2.03
CA GLY A 279 -20.81 9.14 3.48
C GLY A 279 -20.40 7.76 4.01
N THR A 280 -19.95 6.84 3.15
CA THR A 280 -19.41 5.54 3.56
C THR A 280 -17.92 5.40 3.21
N TYR A 281 -17.29 4.39 3.80
CA TYR A 281 -15.86 4.07 3.69
C TYR A 281 -15.66 2.56 3.56
N GLN A 282 -14.41 2.15 3.30
CA GLN A 282 -13.98 0.76 3.04
C GLN A 282 -14.54 0.18 1.73
N SER A 283 -14.01 -0.99 1.35
CA SER A 283 -14.35 -1.67 0.10
C SER A 283 -15.38 -2.78 0.27
N GLY A 284 -15.74 -3.16 1.51
CA GLY A 284 -16.60 -4.30 1.81
C GLY A 284 -15.87 -5.64 1.80
N THR A 285 -14.91 -5.84 0.89
CA THR A 285 -14.11 -7.06 0.76
C THR A 285 -13.35 -7.39 2.05
N ASN A 286 -12.74 -6.40 2.72
CA ASN A 286 -12.04 -6.61 3.99
C ASN A 286 -12.97 -7.13 5.10
N LEU A 287 -14.23 -6.65 5.13
CA LEU A 287 -15.21 -7.09 6.11
C LEU A 287 -15.68 -8.51 5.80
N ALA A 288 -15.91 -8.83 4.52
CA ALA A 288 -16.27 -10.18 4.10
C ALA A 288 -15.20 -11.21 4.45
N VAL A 289 -13.93 -10.88 4.18
CA VAL A 289 -12.78 -11.73 4.52
C VAL A 289 -12.70 -11.99 6.02
N TYR A 290 -12.75 -10.94 6.86
CA TYR A 290 -12.66 -11.12 8.32
C TYR A 290 -13.88 -11.80 8.93
N ALA A 291 -15.06 -11.61 8.35
CA ALA A 291 -16.27 -12.31 8.78
C ALA A 291 -16.35 -13.73 8.21
N SER A 292 -15.39 -14.16 7.39
CA SER A 292 -15.42 -15.44 6.67
C SER A 292 -16.70 -15.63 5.82
N ALA A 293 -17.33 -14.50 5.44
CA ALA A 293 -18.66 -14.39 4.83
C ALA A 293 -18.61 -14.41 3.29
N TRP A 294 -17.88 -15.38 2.74
CA TRP A 294 -17.66 -15.57 1.30
C TRP A 294 -17.31 -17.03 1.02
N LYS A 295 -17.65 -17.55 -0.18
CA LYS A 295 -17.35 -18.93 -0.59
C LYS A 295 -16.31 -19.00 -1.70
N ASP A 296 -16.42 -18.12 -2.70
CA ASP A 296 -15.55 -18.11 -3.87
C ASP A 296 -15.16 -16.68 -4.29
N GLU A 297 -14.31 -16.59 -5.32
CA GLU A 297 -13.84 -15.30 -5.87
C GLU A 297 -14.99 -14.44 -6.41
N LYS A 298 -16.09 -15.06 -6.87
CA LYS A 298 -17.28 -14.34 -7.36
C LYS A 298 -17.93 -13.55 -6.23
N ASP A 299 -18.10 -14.15 -5.05
CA ASP A 299 -18.63 -13.45 -3.87
C ASP A 299 -17.83 -12.18 -3.55
N LEU A 300 -16.49 -12.28 -3.56
CA LEU A 300 -15.60 -11.14 -3.29
C LEU A 300 -15.66 -10.08 -4.39
N SER A 301 -15.72 -10.50 -5.66
CA SER A 301 -15.92 -9.62 -6.82
C SER A 301 -17.23 -8.84 -6.71
N ASP A 302 -18.34 -9.53 -6.41
CA ASP A 302 -19.66 -8.91 -6.32
C ASP A 302 -19.76 -7.93 -5.15
N ILE A 303 -19.21 -8.30 -3.99
CA ILE A 303 -19.12 -7.40 -2.82
C ILE A 303 -18.30 -6.16 -3.17
N PHE A 304 -17.16 -6.34 -3.85
CA PHE A 304 -16.31 -5.24 -4.25
C PHE A 304 -17.06 -4.31 -5.22
N VAL A 305 -17.67 -4.82 -6.28
CA VAL A 305 -18.44 -4.00 -7.22
C VAL A 305 -19.57 -3.25 -6.49
N TYR A 306 -20.34 -3.94 -5.65
CA TYR A 306 -21.48 -3.35 -4.93
C TYR A 306 -21.08 -2.14 -4.07
N TRP A 307 -20.00 -2.27 -3.29
CA TRP A 307 -19.59 -1.20 -2.39
C TRP A 307 -18.84 -0.07 -3.10
N ASN A 308 -18.21 -0.35 -4.24
CA ASN A 308 -17.26 0.56 -4.88
C ASN A 308 -17.74 1.13 -6.22
N GLY A 309 -18.90 0.71 -6.73
CA GLY A 309 -19.47 1.14 -8.01
C GLY A 309 -20.10 2.54 -8.03
N TYR A 310 -19.57 3.49 -7.26
CA TYR A 310 -20.04 4.89 -7.26
C TYR A 310 -18.99 5.78 -7.93
N ALA A 311 -19.35 6.44 -9.03
CA ALA A 311 -18.44 7.26 -9.79
C ALA A 311 -18.28 8.67 -9.20
N TYR A 312 -17.07 9.22 -9.33
CA TYR A 312 -16.68 10.55 -8.89
C TYR A 312 -15.91 11.27 -10.00
N GLY A 313 -15.81 12.59 -9.89
CA GLY A 313 -15.10 13.44 -10.84
C GLY A 313 -15.69 14.84 -10.86
N LYS A 314 -15.25 15.67 -11.81
CA LYS A 314 -15.75 17.03 -11.89
C LYS A 314 -17.24 17.04 -12.19
N GLY A 315 -18.00 17.65 -11.28
CA GLY A 315 -19.46 17.70 -11.34
C GLY A 315 -20.17 16.35 -11.06
N VAL A 316 -19.46 15.34 -10.57
CA VAL A 316 -20.00 14.02 -10.25
C VAL A 316 -19.58 13.62 -8.83
N ALA A 317 -20.56 13.50 -7.93
CA ALA A 317 -20.33 13.24 -6.51
C ALA A 317 -21.01 11.94 -6.06
N GLY A 318 -20.44 10.79 -6.42
CA GLY A 318 -20.91 9.47 -6.01
C GLY A 318 -22.15 9.00 -6.77
N LYS A 319 -22.15 9.17 -8.09
CA LYS A 319 -23.21 8.65 -8.97
C LYS A 319 -23.14 7.13 -9.01
N GLU A 320 -24.26 6.46 -8.73
CA GLU A 320 -24.36 5.01 -8.86
C GLU A 320 -24.06 4.58 -10.32
N SER A 321 -23.07 3.71 -10.51
CA SER A 321 -22.50 3.40 -11.83
C SER A 321 -21.89 1.99 -11.89
N HIS A 322 -22.48 1.03 -11.19
CA HIS A 322 -21.98 -0.35 -11.08
C HIS A 322 -21.78 -1.04 -12.42
N GLN A 323 -22.74 -0.95 -13.34
CA GLN A 323 -22.62 -1.56 -14.66
C GLN A 323 -21.45 -0.99 -15.48
N HIS A 324 -21.25 0.33 -15.39
CA HIS A 324 -20.12 1.01 -16.03
C HIS A 324 -18.79 0.65 -15.36
N PHE A 325 -18.79 0.49 -14.03
CA PHE A 325 -17.61 0.03 -13.30
C PHE A 325 -17.21 -1.39 -13.70
N VAL A 326 -18.17 -2.32 -13.75
CA VAL A 326 -17.97 -3.70 -14.26
C VAL A 326 -17.38 -3.67 -15.67
N ASN A 327 -17.91 -2.85 -16.57
CA ASN A 327 -17.40 -2.75 -17.93
C ASN A 327 -15.96 -2.20 -17.98
N THR A 328 -15.66 -1.22 -17.13
CA THR A 328 -14.30 -0.66 -17.03
C THR A 328 -13.31 -1.72 -16.53
N LEU A 329 -13.69 -2.52 -15.52
CA LEU A 329 -12.86 -3.60 -14.98
C LEU A 329 -12.50 -4.69 -16.02
N LYS A 330 -13.33 -4.92 -17.04
CA LYS A 330 -13.03 -5.88 -18.13
C LYS A 330 -11.76 -5.54 -18.92
N SER A 331 -11.45 -4.24 -19.01
CA SER A 331 -10.32 -3.74 -19.80
C SER A 331 -9.01 -3.70 -19.02
N VAL A 332 -9.04 -3.88 -17.69
CA VAL A 332 -7.87 -3.81 -16.83
C VAL A 332 -6.88 -4.93 -17.16
N ASP A 333 -5.64 -4.54 -17.41
CA ASP A 333 -4.51 -5.48 -17.58
C ASP A 333 -3.63 -5.56 -16.33
N VAL A 334 -3.57 -4.47 -15.55
CA VAL A 334 -2.74 -4.34 -14.35
C VAL A 334 -3.53 -3.72 -13.22
N THR A 335 -3.48 -4.27 -12.01
CA THR A 335 -3.82 -3.56 -10.78
C THR A 335 -2.56 -3.04 -10.10
N TYR A 336 -2.64 -1.84 -9.53
CA TYR A 336 -1.46 -1.10 -9.08
C TYR A 336 -1.68 -0.36 -7.76
N ASN A 337 -0.64 -0.40 -6.92
CA ASN A 337 -0.44 0.44 -5.75
C ASN A 337 1.08 0.62 -5.52
N LYS A 338 1.51 1.43 -4.55
CA LYS A 338 2.91 1.61 -4.21
C LYS A 338 3.18 1.80 -2.71
N VAL A 339 4.43 1.58 -2.33
CA VAL A 339 4.99 1.95 -1.03
C VAL A 339 5.93 3.15 -1.15
N VAL A 340 5.92 4.01 -0.12
CA VAL A 340 6.71 5.25 -0.06
C VAL A 340 7.77 5.25 1.04
N SER A 341 7.65 4.35 2.03
CA SER A 341 8.58 4.23 3.16
C SER A 341 8.48 2.85 3.77
N ASP A 342 9.53 2.38 4.44
CA ASP A 342 9.47 1.16 5.26
C ASP A 342 8.79 1.40 6.63
N GLU A 343 8.43 2.62 7.00
CA GLU A 343 7.63 2.89 8.21
C GLU A 343 6.24 2.23 8.13
N TYR A 344 5.69 2.08 6.91
CA TYR A 344 4.36 1.53 6.68
C TYR A 344 4.32 0.66 5.42
N ASP A 345 3.64 -0.48 5.47
CA ASP A 345 3.66 -1.48 4.39
C ASP A 345 2.25 -2.01 4.06
N LEU A 346 2.17 -2.90 3.06
CA LEU A 346 0.91 -3.50 2.60
C LEU A 346 0.22 -4.40 3.64
N PHE A 347 0.91 -4.81 4.70
CA PHE A 347 0.33 -5.46 5.87
C PHE A 347 0.10 -4.46 7.01
N GLY A 348 0.13 -3.15 6.78
CA GLY A 348 -0.13 -2.12 7.79
C GLY A 348 -1.62 -1.87 8.05
N CYS A 349 -2.48 -2.11 7.05
CA CYS A 349 -3.94 -1.98 7.17
C CYS A 349 -4.68 -2.95 6.23
N CYS A 350 -5.87 -3.40 6.66
CA CYS A 350 -6.74 -4.23 5.84
C CYS A 350 -7.30 -3.53 4.60
N CYS A 351 -7.25 -2.20 4.53
CA CYS A 351 -7.72 -1.45 3.36
C CYS A 351 -6.92 -1.78 2.10
N TYR A 352 -5.68 -2.24 2.21
CA TYR A 352 -4.83 -2.59 1.07
C TYR A 352 -5.35 -3.85 0.37
N PHE A 353 -5.34 -5.01 1.04
CA PHE A 353 -5.92 -6.22 0.44
C PHE A 353 -7.42 -6.04 0.16
N GLY A 354 -8.14 -5.32 1.04
CA GLY A 354 -9.56 -5.07 0.86
C GLY A 354 -9.86 -4.30 -0.43
N THR A 355 -9.05 -3.31 -0.79
CA THR A 355 -9.33 -2.46 -1.95
C THR A 355 -8.50 -2.85 -3.17
N HIS A 356 -7.18 -2.95 -3.04
CA HIS A 356 -6.30 -3.39 -4.14
C HIS A 356 -6.54 -4.87 -4.44
N GLY A 357 -6.52 -5.73 -3.43
CA GLY A 357 -6.81 -7.14 -3.62
C GLY A 357 -8.24 -7.38 -4.11
N GLY A 358 -9.25 -6.75 -3.49
CA GLY A 358 -10.64 -6.82 -3.96
C GLY A 358 -10.83 -6.35 -5.40
N MET A 359 -10.08 -5.33 -5.83
CA MET A 359 -10.05 -4.86 -7.22
C MET A 359 -9.40 -5.87 -8.16
N THR A 360 -8.33 -6.55 -7.72
CA THR A 360 -7.68 -7.63 -8.47
C THR A 360 -8.63 -8.81 -8.67
N ALA A 361 -9.26 -9.32 -7.60
CA ALA A 361 -10.27 -10.37 -7.68
C ALA A 361 -11.42 -9.99 -8.63
N ALA A 362 -11.96 -8.78 -8.50
CA ALA A 362 -13.02 -8.31 -9.37
C ALA A 362 -12.57 -8.21 -10.83
N ALA A 363 -11.38 -7.65 -11.10
CA ALA A 363 -10.86 -7.53 -12.46
C ALA A 363 -10.61 -8.90 -13.11
N ARG A 364 -10.01 -9.85 -12.40
CA ARG A 364 -9.78 -11.22 -12.90
C ARG A 364 -11.10 -11.95 -13.16
N HIS A 365 -12.00 -11.96 -12.19
CA HIS A 365 -13.30 -12.63 -12.31
C HIS A 365 -14.14 -12.05 -13.46
N ILE A 366 -14.26 -10.72 -13.54
CA ILE A 366 -15.11 -10.05 -14.54
C ILE A 366 -14.52 -10.11 -15.95
N SER A 367 -13.20 -10.00 -16.08
CA SER A 367 -12.54 -10.05 -17.39
C SER A 367 -12.38 -11.48 -17.92
N GLY A 368 -12.32 -12.48 -17.02
CA GLY A 368 -11.97 -13.86 -17.35
C GLY A 368 -10.53 -14.01 -17.88
N ARG A 369 -9.67 -13.01 -17.68
CA ARG A 369 -8.27 -12.97 -18.11
C ARG A 369 -7.35 -12.91 -16.91
N ASP A 370 -6.09 -13.30 -17.13
CA ASP A 370 -5.04 -13.02 -16.15
C ASP A 370 -4.81 -11.50 -16.10
N VAL A 371 -4.86 -10.95 -14.88
CA VAL A 371 -4.63 -9.53 -14.59
C VAL A 371 -3.44 -9.47 -13.65
N LYS A 372 -2.40 -8.74 -14.03
CA LYS A 372 -1.18 -8.63 -13.24
C LYS A 372 -1.39 -7.71 -12.04
N ALA A 373 -0.86 -8.10 -10.89
CA ALA A 373 -0.83 -7.25 -9.70
C ALA A 373 0.59 -6.70 -9.54
N TYR A 374 0.79 -5.43 -9.88
CA TYR A 374 2.08 -4.77 -9.74
C TYR A 374 2.11 -3.85 -8.52
N TYR A 375 3.31 -3.65 -8.00
CA TYR A 375 3.53 -2.82 -6.82
C TYR A 375 4.75 -1.92 -7.01
N GLY A 376 4.54 -0.61 -6.90
CA GLY A 376 5.59 0.40 -6.98
C GLY A 376 6.36 0.56 -5.68
N ASP A 377 7.64 0.92 -5.80
CA ASP A 377 8.52 1.23 -4.68
C ASP A 377 9.17 2.59 -4.91
N THR A 378 8.89 3.51 -3.98
CA THR A 378 9.42 4.88 -3.97
C THR A 378 10.08 5.21 -2.63
N ARG A 379 10.48 4.18 -1.86
CA ARG A 379 11.24 4.38 -0.62
C ARG A 379 12.51 5.18 -0.88
N GLU A 380 13.15 4.91 -2.02
CA GLU A 380 14.23 5.73 -2.59
C GLU A 380 13.70 6.49 -3.82
N PRO A 381 13.37 7.80 -3.71
CA PRO A 381 12.83 8.59 -4.83
C PRO A 381 13.74 8.64 -6.05
N GLU A 382 15.05 8.50 -5.85
CA GLU A 382 16.00 8.53 -6.97
C GLU A 382 16.08 7.18 -7.71
N HIS A 383 15.77 6.08 -7.02
CA HIS A 383 15.78 4.72 -7.55
C HIS A 383 14.41 4.06 -7.35
N VAL A 384 13.48 4.35 -8.26
CA VAL A 384 12.13 3.77 -8.22
C VAL A 384 12.10 2.41 -8.88
N GLU A 385 11.30 1.50 -8.32
CA GLU A 385 11.11 0.17 -8.87
C GLU A 385 9.62 -0.16 -9.00
N VAL A 386 9.28 -1.08 -9.90
CA VAL A 386 7.98 -1.72 -9.96
C VAL A 386 8.21 -3.22 -9.99
N ARG A 387 7.62 -3.94 -9.05
CA ARG A 387 7.74 -5.39 -8.87
C ARG A 387 6.36 -6.05 -8.90
N ASP A 388 6.33 -7.38 -8.91
CA ASP A 388 5.09 -8.10 -8.69
C ASP A 388 4.63 -7.94 -7.24
N LEU A 389 3.33 -7.96 -7.02
CA LEU A 389 2.76 -7.95 -5.67
C LEU A 389 3.32 -9.10 -4.83
N ALA A 390 3.47 -10.29 -5.42
CA ALA A 390 4.08 -11.45 -4.76
C ALA A 390 5.50 -11.15 -4.26
N ASP A 391 6.31 -10.42 -5.03
CA ASP A 391 7.65 -10.04 -4.60
C ASP A 391 7.66 -9.06 -3.44
N GLU A 392 6.72 -8.09 -3.42
CA GLU A 392 6.59 -7.20 -2.27
C GLU A 392 6.07 -7.94 -1.04
N VAL A 393 5.13 -8.88 -1.19
CA VAL A 393 4.68 -9.77 -0.11
C VAL A 393 5.86 -10.54 0.47
N ARG A 394 6.66 -11.22 -0.37
CA ARG A 394 7.87 -11.94 0.06
C ARG A 394 8.84 -11.02 0.80
N ARG A 395 9.07 -9.82 0.27
CA ARG A 395 9.98 -8.83 0.88
C ARG A 395 9.50 -8.40 2.26
N VAL A 396 8.25 -7.98 2.40
CA VAL A 396 7.71 -7.47 3.67
C VAL A 396 7.61 -8.59 4.71
N VAL A 397 7.23 -9.80 4.30
CA VAL A 397 7.22 -10.96 5.20
C VAL A 397 8.62 -11.23 5.75
N ARG A 398 9.65 -11.33 4.89
CA ARG A 398 11.02 -11.61 5.33
C ARG A 398 11.67 -10.50 6.13
N THR A 399 11.38 -9.24 5.79
CA THR A 399 12.01 -8.08 6.45
C THR A 399 11.31 -7.70 7.76
N LYS A 400 10.04 -8.09 7.93
CA LYS A 400 9.24 -7.77 9.13
C LYS A 400 8.60 -9.00 9.75
N LEU A 401 7.49 -9.50 9.20
CA LEU A 401 6.64 -10.49 9.88
C LEU A 401 7.41 -11.71 10.40
N LEU A 402 8.29 -12.29 9.58
CA LEU A 402 9.11 -13.46 9.93
C LEU A 402 10.57 -13.08 10.29
N ASN A 403 10.86 -11.80 10.48
CA ASN A 403 12.19 -11.35 10.90
C ASN A 403 12.32 -11.46 12.42
N PRO A 404 13.27 -12.25 12.96
CA PRO A 404 13.46 -12.39 14.39
C PRO A 404 13.64 -11.05 15.11
N LYS A 405 14.36 -10.09 14.52
CA LYS A 405 14.55 -8.76 15.14
C LYS A 405 13.22 -8.00 15.29
N TRP A 406 12.33 -8.13 14.32
CA TRP A 406 11.03 -7.48 14.37
C TRP A 406 10.11 -8.19 15.37
N ILE A 407 10.12 -9.53 15.38
CA ILE A 407 9.36 -10.35 16.34
C ILE A 407 9.77 -10.00 17.78
N GLU A 408 11.07 -10.02 18.08
CA GLU A 408 11.58 -9.66 19.40
C GLU A 408 11.24 -8.21 19.78
N GLY A 409 11.28 -7.28 18.81
CA GLY A 409 10.80 -5.91 19.02
C GLY A 409 9.31 -5.85 19.39
N MET A 410 8.46 -6.65 18.75
CA MET A 410 7.04 -6.72 19.09
C MET A 410 6.81 -7.36 20.47
N LYS A 411 7.57 -8.41 20.83
CA LYS A 411 7.45 -9.09 22.12
C LYS A 411 7.65 -8.15 23.30
N GLN A 412 8.50 -7.14 23.17
CA GLN A 412 8.72 -6.09 24.19
C GLN A 412 7.45 -5.28 24.52
N HIS A 413 6.41 -5.36 23.68
CA HIS A 413 5.13 -4.65 23.86
C HIS A 413 3.97 -5.57 24.30
N GLY A 414 4.25 -6.80 24.75
CA GLY A 414 3.28 -7.71 25.37
C GLY A 414 1.99 -7.88 24.55
N TYR A 415 0.83 -7.61 25.18
CA TYR A 415 -0.49 -7.77 24.55
C TYR A 415 -0.62 -7.07 23.19
N LYS A 416 -0.09 -5.84 23.07
CA LYS A 416 -0.19 -5.05 21.83
C LYS A 416 0.71 -5.62 20.73
N GLY A 417 1.91 -6.07 21.09
CA GLY A 417 2.83 -6.74 20.17
C GLY A 417 2.23 -8.00 19.58
N ALA A 418 1.70 -8.89 20.44
CA ALA A 418 0.99 -10.09 20.02
C ALA A 418 -0.20 -9.79 19.10
N GLY A 419 -1.00 -8.77 19.46
CA GLY A 419 -2.14 -8.34 18.64
C GLY A 419 -1.72 -7.77 17.27
N ASP A 420 -0.58 -7.11 17.16
CA ASP A 420 -0.07 -6.59 15.88
C ASP A 420 0.49 -7.68 14.98
N ILE A 421 1.14 -8.71 15.56
CA ILE A 421 1.56 -9.91 14.83
C ILE A 421 0.32 -10.59 14.23
N SER A 422 -0.69 -10.89 15.05
CA SER A 422 -1.93 -11.54 14.60
C SER A 422 -2.63 -10.75 13.49
N LYS A 423 -2.72 -9.41 13.63
CA LYS A 423 -3.27 -8.55 12.56
C LYS A 423 -2.48 -8.65 11.25
N ARG A 424 -1.14 -8.74 11.30
CA ARG A 424 -0.32 -8.89 10.09
C ARG A 424 -0.54 -10.26 9.45
N VAL A 425 -0.60 -11.34 10.23
CA VAL A 425 -0.96 -12.69 9.73
C VAL A 425 -2.34 -12.69 9.06
N GLY A 426 -3.35 -12.10 9.71
CA GLY A 426 -4.68 -11.96 9.11
C GLY A 426 -4.70 -11.12 7.81
N ARG A 427 -3.73 -10.22 7.62
CA ARG A 427 -3.56 -9.46 6.37
C ARG A 427 -2.85 -10.29 5.30
N VAL A 428 -1.92 -11.17 5.66
CA VAL A 428 -1.37 -12.18 4.72
C VAL A 428 -2.49 -13.05 4.19
N TYR A 429 -3.33 -13.59 5.08
CA TYR A 429 -4.54 -14.33 4.70
C TYR A 429 -5.46 -13.52 3.78
N GLY A 430 -5.71 -12.24 4.11
CA GLY A 430 -6.56 -11.38 3.28
C GLY A 430 -5.99 -11.09 1.89
N TRP A 431 -4.67 -10.94 1.76
CA TRP A 431 -4.02 -10.84 0.45
C TRP A 431 -4.18 -12.12 -0.34
N GLU A 432 -3.94 -13.29 0.26
CA GLU A 432 -4.11 -14.56 -0.44
C GLU A 432 -5.56 -14.77 -0.90
N ALA A 433 -6.53 -14.53 -0.02
CA ALA A 433 -7.96 -14.63 -0.34
C ALA A 433 -8.41 -13.73 -1.50
N THR A 434 -7.70 -12.62 -1.75
CA THR A 434 -8.11 -11.62 -2.75
C THR A 434 -7.23 -11.57 -3.99
N THR A 435 -6.01 -12.11 -3.94
CA THR A 435 -5.07 -12.06 -5.06
C THR A 435 -4.43 -13.39 -5.41
N GLN A 436 -4.40 -14.39 -4.53
CA GLN A 436 -3.65 -15.64 -4.78
C GLN A 436 -2.17 -15.38 -5.14
N GLU A 437 -1.54 -14.40 -4.46
CA GLU A 437 -0.15 -13.96 -4.71
C GLU A 437 0.77 -14.22 -3.50
N VAL A 438 0.31 -14.98 -2.52
CA VAL A 438 1.08 -15.35 -1.33
C VAL A 438 1.56 -16.79 -1.49
N ASP A 439 2.86 -17.00 -1.38
CA ASP A 439 3.41 -18.36 -1.48
C ASP A 439 3.04 -19.23 -0.29
N ASP A 440 2.81 -20.53 -0.53
CA ASP A 440 2.50 -21.53 0.51
C ASP A 440 3.52 -21.56 1.66
N TRP A 441 4.82 -21.41 1.35
CA TRP A 441 5.90 -21.42 2.37
C TRP A 441 5.73 -20.31 3.42
N ILE A 442 5.08 -19.19 3.07
CA ILE A 442 4.83 -18.09 4.00
C ILE A 442 3.89 -18.55 5.11
N PHE A 443 2.85 -19.30 4.77
CA PHE A 443 1.92 -19.84 5.75
C PHE A 443 2.55 -20.95 6.59
N ASP A 444 3.35 -21.83 5.97
CA ASP A 444 4.13 -22.84 6.72
C ASP A 444 5.04 -22.18 7.75
N ASP A 445 5.80 -21.15 7.35
CA ASP A 445 6.73 -20.45 8.24
C ASP A 445 6.00 -19.63 9.33
N ILE A 446 4.82 -19.06 9.02
CA ILE A 446 3.97 -18.40 10.03
C ILE A 446 3.51 -19.43 11.08
N ALA A 447 3.06 -20.61 10.67
CA ALA A 447 2.63 -21.66 11.58
C ALA A 447 3.80 -22.16 12.44
N ARG A 448 4.96 -22.42 11.81
CA ARG A 448 6.18 -22.84 12.50
C ARG A 448 6.64 -21.80 13.52
N THR A 449 6.67 -20.53 13.11
CA THR A 449 7.19 -19.43 13.93
C THR A 449 6.26 -19.07 15.07
N PHE A 450 4.95 -18.92 14.84
CA PHE A 450 4.08 -18.33 15.86
C PHE A 450 3.24 -19.33 16.65
N ILE A 451 3.08 -20.56 16.15
CA ILE A 451 2.26 -21.60 16.80
C ILE A 451 3.12 -22.77 17.29
N MET A 452 4.00 -23.29 16.44
CA MET A 452 4.78 -24.50 16.76
C MET A 452 5.98 -24.20 17.66
N ASP A 453 6.67 -23.08 17.44
CA ASP A 453 7.76 -22.61 18.29
C ASP A 453 7.26 -22.38 19.72
N GLU A 454 7.93 -23.03 20.68
CA GLU A 454 7.52 -23.05 22.07
C GLU A 454 7.64 -21.67 22.73
N GLU A 455 8.70 -20.92 22.43
CA GLU A 455 8.93 -19.60 23.02
C GLU A 455 7.87 -18.59 22.56
N ASN A 456 7.57 -18.56 21.25
CA ASN A 456 6.51 -17.70 20.73
C ASN A 456 5.14 -18.12 21.27
N ARG A 457 4.87 -19.43 21.38
CA ARG A 457 3.62 -19.94 21.95
C ARG A 457 3.44 -19.53 23.41
N GLU A 458 4.47 -19.67 24.24
CA GLU A 458 4.45 -19.20 25.63
C GLU A 458 4.20 -17.69 25.69
N PHE A 459 4.90 -16.90 24.87
CA PHE A 459 4.68 -15.45 24.79
C PHE A 459 3.21 -15.11 24.49
N PHE A 460 2.61 -15.75 23.49
CA PHE A 460 1.21 -15.55 23.13
C PHE A 460 0.27 -16.01 24.25
N GLN A 461 0.51 -17.18 24.83
CA GLN A 461 -0.29 -17.71 25.92
C GLN A 461 -0.30 -16.73 27.10
N GLU A 462 0.85 -16.18 27.49
CA GLU A 462 0.94 -15.22 28.60
C GLU A 462 0.31 -13.87 28.26
N ASN A 463 0.59 -13.33 27.07
CA ASN A 463 0.29 -11.94 26.76
C ASN A 463 -1.04 -11.73 26.04
N ASN A 464 -1.43 -12.61 25.11
CA ASN A 464 -2.64 -12.46 24.29
C ASN A 464 -3.04 -13.80 23.61
N PRO A 465 -3.70 -14.72 24.33
CA PRO A 465 -4.10 -16.02 23.78
C PRO A 465 -5.11 -15.90 22.63
N TRP A 466 -5.96 -14.86 22.65
CA TRP A 466 -6.93 -14.59 21.58
C TRP A 466 -6.26 -14.27 20.24
N ALA A 467 -5.11 -13.57 20.28
CA ALA A 467 -4.34 -13.30 19.07
C ALA A 467 -3.76 -14.58 18.46
N MET A 468 -3.41 -15.55 19.30
CA MET A 468 -2.88 -16.86 18.89
C MET A 468 -3.96 -17.75 18.29
N GLU A 469 -5.13 -17.81 18.93
CA GLU A 469 -6.31 -18.48 18.39
C GLU A 469 -6.67 -17.92 17.02
N GLU A 470 -6.70 -16.59 16.86
CA GLU A 470 -6.98 -15.97 15.57
C GLU A 470 -5.99 -16.40 14.49
N ILE A 471 -4.69 -16.46 14.82
CA ILE A 471 -3.66 -16.94 13.89
C ILE A 471 -3.96 -18.38 13.49
N GLY A 472 -4.15 -19.28 14.46
CA GLY A 472 -4.42 -20.69 14.19
C GLY A 472 -5.69 -20.90 13.36
N ARG A 473 -6.77 -20.19 13.71
CA ARG A 473 -8.05 -20.24 13.01
C ARG A 473 -7.94 -19.77 11.57
N ARG A 474 -7.21 -18.66 11.31
CA ARG A 474 -6.99 -18.15 9.94
C ARG A 474 -6.12 -19.06 9.10
N LEU A 475 -5.12 -19.72 9.70
CA LEU A 475 -4.29 -20.72 9.02
C LEU A 475 -5.12 -21.95 8.63
N LEU A 476 -5.92 -22.49 9.55
CA LEU A 476 -6.82 -23.61 9.27
C LEU A 476 -7.87 -23.24 8.22
N GLU A 477 -8.42 -22.03 8.28
CA GLU A 477 -9.34 -21.52 7.25
C GLU A 477 -8.67 -21.40 5.87
N ALA A 478 -7.40 -20.97 5.82
CA ALA A 478 -6.66 -20.89 4.56
C ALA A 478 -6.50 -22.27 3.91
N GLU A 479 -6.16 -23.30 4.70
CA GLU A 479 -6.05 -24.68 4.21
C GLU A 479 -7.41 -25.23 3.76
N GLN A 480 -8.45 -25.06 4.57
CA GLN A 480 -9.80 -25.54 4.25
C GLN A 480 -10.36 -24.92 2.95
N ARG A 481 -9.98 -23.67 2.66
CA ARG A 481 -10.38 -22.95 1.44
C ARG A 481 -9.47 -23.25 0.24
N GLY A 482 -8.40 -24.01 0.41
CA GLY A 482 -7.41 -24.28 -0.63
C GLY A 482 -6.53 -23.09 -0.99
N LEU A 483 -6.50 -22.06 -0.14
CA LEU A 483 -5.63 -20.88 -0.25
C LEU A 483 -4.20 -21.18 0.20
N TRP A 484 -4.03 -22.21 1.04
CA TRP A 484 -2.73 -22.67 1.50
C TRP A 484 -2.64 -24.19 1.32
N LYS A 485 -1.64 -24.65 0.58
CA LYS A 485 -1.26 -26.05 0.48
C LYS A 485 -0.21 -26.35 1.53
N ALA A 486 -0.67 -26.64 2.74
CA ALA A 486 0.18 -26.89 3.89
C ALA A 486 1.10 -28.10 3.72
N ASP A 487 2.31 -28.00 4.26
CA ASP A 487 3.10 -29.17 4.61
C ASP A 487 2.29 -30.07 5.57
N PRO A 488 2.09 -31.36 5.26
CA PRO A 488 1.30 -32.27 6.11
C PRO A 488 1.75 -32.29 7.57
N GLU A 489 3.06 -32.21 7.83
CA GLU A 489 3.58 -32.21 9.21
C GLU A 489 3.20 -30.91 9.94
N VAL A 490 3.20 -29.78 9.24
CA VAL A 490 2.79 -28.48 9.79
C VAL A 490 1.30 -28.47 10.08
N LEU A 491 0.48 -28.99 9.16
CA LEU A 491 -0.96 -29.03 9.31
C LEU A 491 -1.40 -29.90 10.50
N ASP A 492 -0.80 -31.08 10.65
CA ASP A 492 -1.11 -31.98 11.76
C ASP A 492 -0.71 -31.34 13.10
N ALA A 493 0.49 -30.74 13.17
CA ALA A 493 0.93 -30.02 14.36
C ALA A 493 0.03 -28.82 14.69
N LEU A 494 -0.35 -28.03 13.68
CA LEU A 494 -1.26 -26.89 13.83
C LEU A 494 -2.60 -27.34 14.40
N LYS A 495 -3.20 -28.41 13.88
CA LYS A 495 -4.49 -28.96 14.38
C LYS A 495 -4.38 -29.41 15.83
N SER A 496 -3.32 -30.12 16.19
CA SER A 496 -3.10 -30.55 17.59
C SER A 496 -2.92 -29.37 18.53
N LEU A 497 -2.06 -28.42 18.18
CA LEU A 497 -1.79 -27.23 19.01
C LEU A 497 -2.98 -26.29 19.11
N TYR A 498 -3.81 -26.20 18.06
CA TYR A 498 -5.02 -25.40 18.08
C TYR A 498 -6.02 -25.89 19.15
N LEU A 499 -6.16 -27.21 19.32
CA LEU A 499 -6.99 -27.78 20.39
C LEU A 499 -6.44 -27.44 21.79
N GLU A 500 -5.12 -27.40 21.95
CA GLU A 500 -4.50 -26.96 23.20
C GLU A 500 -4.78 -25.48 23.50
N ILE A 501 -4.70 -24.62 22.47
CA ILE A 501 -5.01 -23.18 22.58
C ILE A 501 -6.48 -22.98 23.00
N GLU A 502 -7.42 -23.69 22.37
CA GLU A 502 -8.83 -23.65 22.76
C GLU A 502 -9.01 -24.08 24.23
N GLY A 503 -8.36 -25.18 24.64
CA GLY A 503 -8.38 -25.64 26.03
C GLY A 503 -7.88 -24.58 27.03
N TRP A 504 -6.77 -23.91 26.73
CA TRP A 504 -6.25 -22.82 27.59
C TRP A 504 -7.22 -21.64 27.70
N MET A 505 -7.89 -21.32 26.60
CA MET A 505 -8.84 -20.22 26.56
C MET A 505 -10.10 -20.54 27.37
N GLU A 506 -10.63 -21.75 27.23
CA GLU A 506 -11.79 -22.22 28.02
C GLU A 506 -11.47 -22.22 29.53
N GLU A 507 -10.31 -22.76 29.93
CA GLU A 507 -9.87 -22.75 31.33
C GLU A 507 -9.78 -21.33 31.92
N ARG A 508 -9.32 -20.36 31.11
CA ARG A 508 -9.19 -18.95 31.54
C ARG A 508 -10.52 -18.22 31.59
N MET A 509 -11.47 -18.56 30.73
CA MET A 509 -12.77 -17.90 30.67
C MET A 509 -13.72 -18.37 31.79
N GLY A 510 -13.51 -19.56 32.36
CA GLY A 510 -14.38 -20.13 33.40
C GLY A 510 -15.74 -20.57 32.83
N ASP A 511 -16.77 -20.66 33.68
CA ASP A 511 -18.13 -21.03 33.23
C ASP A 511 -18.73 -19.91 32.36
N VAL A 512 -18.78 -20.14 31.04
CA VAL A 512 -19.41 -19.23 30.06
C VAL A 512 -20.85 -19.69 29.81
N GLU A 513 -21.84 -18.93 30.29
CA GLU A 513 -23.25 -19.16 29.98
C GLU A 513 -23.62 -18.53 28.62
N GLY A 514 -23.36 -19.23 27.51
CA GLY A 514 -23.75 -18.80 26.17
C GLY A 514 -23.84 -19.96 25.18
N GLU A 515 -24.77 -19.89 24.23
CA GLU A 515 -24.96 -20.93 23.18
C GLU A 515 -24.02 -20.76 21.96
N PHE A 516 -23.13 -19.76 21.98
CA PHE A 516 -22.27 -19.41 20.84
C PHE A 516 -20.81 -19.80 21.10
N GLN A 517 -20.26 -20.71 20.27
CA GLN A 517 -18.86 -21.12 20.30
C GLN A 517 -18.03 -20.25 19.35
N GLY A 518 -17.13 -19.43 19.89
CA GLY A 518 -16.37 -18.43 19.12
C GLY A 518 -15.42 -18.99 18.05
N GLY A 519 -14.99 -20.25 18.17
CA GLY A 519 -14.10 -20.91 17.21
C GLY A 519 -14.79 -21.42 15.93
N ALA A 520 -16.13 -21.44 15.87
CA ALA A 520 -16.84 -21.90 14.68
C ALA A 520 -16.67 -20.92 13.50
N ILE A 521 -16.27 -21.45 12.34
CA ILE A 521 -16.24 -20.69 11.08
C ILE A 521 -17.57 -20.93 10.35
N ASP A 522 -18.59 -20.13 10.68
CA ASP A 522 -19.87 -20.16 9.99
C ASP A 522 -19.80 -19.32 8.70
N VAL A 523 -19.72 -20.00 7.56
CA VAL A 523 -19.72 -19.32 6.25
C VAL A 523 -21.14 -18.91 5.89
N ILE A 524 -21.44 -17.61 6.00
CA ILE A 524 -22.71 -17.03 5.56
C ILE A 524 -22.44 -16.09 4.39
N ASN A 525 -23.00 -16.38 3.20
CA ASN A 525 -22.82 -15.53 2.03
C ASN A 525 -24.11 -14.79 1.60
N ALA A 526 -24.01 -13.98 0.55
CA ALA A 526 -25.12 -13.16 0.07
C ALA A 526 -26.35 -13.98 -0.35
N ASP A 527 -26.17 -15.22 -0.80
CA ASP A 527 -27.27 -16.10 -1.21
C ASP A 527 -28.07 -16.64 -0.03
N GLU A 528 -27.43 -16.80 1.13
CA GLU A 528 -28.04 -17.28 2.36
C GLU A 528 -28.75 -16.17 3.14
N VAL A 529 -28.38 -14.91 2.88
CA VAL A 529 -29.04 -13.73 3.47
C VAL A 529 -29.98 -13.11 2.43
N LYS A 530 -31.27 -13.46 2.49
CA LYS A 530 -32.31 -12.99 1.54
C LYS A 530 -32.25 -11.48 1.24
N SER A 531 -32.07 -10.65 2.28
CA SER A 531 -32.00 -9.19 2.13
C SER A 531 -30.76 -8.68 1.39
N TRP A 532 -29.65 -9.43 1.43
CA TRP A 532 -28.42 -9.12 0.70
C TRP A 532 -28.55 -9.54 -0.75
N LYS A 533 -29.02 -10.78 -1.01
CA LYS A 533 -29.34 -11.27 -2.35
C LYS A 533 -30.22 -10.30 -3.13
N GLU A 534 -31.32 -9.83 -2.53
CA GLU A 534 -32.25 -8.89 -3.16
C GLU A 534 -31.62 -7.53 -3.48
N LYS A 535 -30.65 -7.07 -2.68
CA LYS A 535 -29.94 -5.80 -2.92
C LYS A 535 -28.87 -5.94 -4.00
N MET A 536 -28.09 -7.02 -3.96
CA MET A 536 -27.02 -7.26 -4.93
C MET A 536 -27.57 -7.58 -6.32
N ALA A 537 -28.64 -8.38 -6.42
CA ALA A 537 -29.29 -8.70 -7.70
C ALA A 537 -29.83 -7.46 -8.43
N LYS A 538 -30.26 -6.41 -7.70
CA LYS A 538 -30.72 -5.15 -8.29
C LYS A 538 -29.60 -4.34 -8.95
N VAL A 539 -28.36 -4.57 -8.54
CA VAL A 539 -27.21 -3.72 -8.85
C VAL A 539 -26.23 -4.39 -9.81
N ILE A 540 -26.01 -5.70 -9.64
CA ILE A 540 -24.98 -6.46 -10.38
C ILE A 540 -25.60 -7.24 -11.55
N GLY A 541 -26.93 -7.39 -11.59
CA GLY A 541 -27.61 -8.35 -12.48
C GLY A 541 -27.48 -9.77 -11.93
N ALA A 542 -28.46 -10.61 -12.23
CA ALA A 542 -28.46 -12.02 -11.82
C ALA A 542 -27.47 -12.85 -12.65
#